data_AF-A0A422QZF1-F1
#
_entry.id   AF-A0A422QZF1-F1
#
_cell.length_a   1.000
_cell.length_b   1.000
_cell.length_c   1.000
_cell.angle_alpha   90.00
_cell.angle_beta   90.00
_cell.angle_gamma   90.00
#
_symmetry.space_group_name_H-M   'P 1'
#
loop_
_entity.id
_entity.type
_entity.pdbx_description
1 polymer ?
#
loop_
_entity_poly.entity_id
_entity_poly.type
_entity_poly.pdbx_seq_one_letter_code
_entity_poly.pdbx_strand_id
1 'polypeptide(L)'
;MKKRGESLTTAATDPVAGKTVAEILGEIAWLMTQDPEHAGASINKLETHVMPGIVLRQLHIQYAEIPSPPASGNMNPNLQPVSVEIWAMVSEAVAARLNADPAASIGIAEWRSGSIRQSVFCATLPGFRPTENQK
;
A
#
# COMPACT_ATOMS: atom_id res chain seq x y z
N MET A 1 34.09 19.86 29.30
CA MET A 1 32.80 19.12 29.23
C MET A 1 31.95 19.73 28.12
N LYS A 2 31.88 19.08 26.95
CA LYS A 2 31.11 19.56 25.78
C LYS A 2 29.96 18.57 25.58
N LYS A 3 28.72 18.98 25.86
CA LYS A 3 27.52 18.14 25.73
C LYS A 3 27.35 17.80 24.24
N ARG A 4 27.38 16.51 23.91
CA ARG A 4 27.03 15.97 22.59
C ARG A 4 25.53 16.24 22.38
N GLY A 5 25.19 16.93 21.30
CA GLY A 5 23.81 17.05 20.85
C GLY A 5 23.34 15.67 20.38
N GLU A 6 22.40 15.09 21.11
CA GLU A 6 21.62 13.95 20.65
C GLU A 6 20.68 14.45 19.55
N SER A 7 20.99 14.08 18.31
CA SER A 7 20.08 14.24 17.18
C SER A 7 18.94 13.24 17.39
N LEU A 8 17.78 13.74 17.83
CA LEU A 8 16.54 12.97 17.85
C LEU A 8 16.15 12.69 16.40
N THR A 9 16.36 11.48 15.92
CA THR A 9 15.77 11.00 14.67
C THR A 9 14.27 10.87 14.91
N THR A 10 13.50 11.90 14.57
CA THR A 10 12.04 11.83 14.52
C THR A 10 11.67 10.73 13.53
N ALA A 11 11.17 9.59 14.02
CA ALA A 11 10.63 8.56 13.15
C ALA A 11 9.51 9.20 12.30
N ALA A 12 9.67 9.17 10.98
CA ALA A 12 8.64 9.68 10.09
C ALA A 12 7.34 8.90 10.35
N THR A 13 6.30 9.59 10.81
CA THR A 13 4.98 9.01 11.03
C THR A 13 4.45 8.50 9.69
N ASP A 14 4.14 7.21 9.60
CA ASP A 14 3.49 6.63 8.43
C ASP A 14 2.15 7.36 8.18
N PRO A 15 1.99 8.06 7.04
CA PRO A 15 0.77 8.80 6.74
C PRO A 15 -0.50 7.93 6.74
N VAL A 16 -0.36 6.61 6.56
CA VAL A 16 -1.48 5.64 6.57
C VAL A 16 -1.96 5.34 7.99
N ALA A 17 -1.11 5.48 9.01
CA ALA A 17 -1.39 5.03 10.37
C ALA A 17 -2.60 5.75 11.02
N GLY A 18 -2.84 7.00 10.65
CA GLY A 18 -3.97 7.81 11.14
C GLY A 18 -5.25 7.70 10.30
N LYS A 19 -5.21 7.03 9.16
CA LYS A 19 -6.32 7.01 8.20
C LYS A 19 -7.33 5.91 8.50
N THR A 20 -8.59 6.24 8.24
CA THR A 20 -9.73 5.31 8.24
C THR A 20 -9.65 4.37 7.03
N VAL A 21 -10.37 3.25 7.13
CA VAL A 21 -10.54 2.30 6.01
C VAL A 21 -11.08 3.00 4.76
N ALA A 22 -12.02 3.93 4.92
CA ALA A 22 -12.64 4.66 3.81
C ALA A 22 -11.64 5.59 3.11
N GLU A 23 -10.81 6.31 3.86
CA GLU A 23 -9.75 7.16 3.29
C GLU A 23 -8.73 6.33 2.51
N ILE A 24 -8.26 5.21 3.09
CA ILE A 24 -7.30 4.31 2.44
C ILE A 24 -7.90 3.71 1.15
N LEU A 25 -9.14 3.23 1.21
CA LEU A 25 -9.82 2.67 0.05
C LEU A 25 -10.00 3.72 -1.06
N GLY A 26 -10.37 4.95 -0.70
CA GLY A 26 -10.51 6.06 -1.64
C GLY A 26 -9.20 6.40 -2.34
N GLU A 27 -8.09 6.43 -1.62
CA GLU A 27 -6.75 6.66 -2.19
C GLU A 27 -6.32 5.55 -3.14
N ILE A 28 -6.56 4.28 -2.78
CA ILE A 28 -6.23 3.13 -3.64
C ILE A 28 -7.11 3.12 -4.88
N ALA A 29 -8.42 3.37 -4.73
CA ALA A 29 -9.34 3.47 -5.86
C ALA A 29 -8.96 4.62 -6.79
N TRP A 30 -8.52 5.76 -6.24
CA TRP A 30 -7.99 6.86 -7.04
C TRP A 30 -6.72 6.45 -7.79
N LEU A 31 -5.73 5.83 -7.12
CA LEU A 31 -4.52 5.31 -7.78
C LEU A 31 -4.85 4.35 -8.92
N MET A 32 -5.82 3.45 -8.73
CA MET A 32 -6.27 2.52 -9.76
C MET A 32 -6.80 3.23 -11.01
N THR A 33 -7.48 4.37 -10.86
CA THR A 33 -7.96 5.16 -12.01
C THR A 33 -6.82 5.79 -12.82
N GLN A 34 -5.66 5.98 -12.19
CA GLN A 34 -4.48 6.61 -12.80
C GLN A 34 -3.48 5.57 -13.35
N ASP A 35 -3.56 4.33 -12.88
CA ASP A 35 -2.74 3.22 -13.36
C ASP A 35 -3.36 2.58 -14.62
N PRO A 36 -2.69 2.63 -15.79
CA PRO A 36 -3.21 2.05 -17.03
C PRO A 36 -3.57 0.56 -16.93
N GLU A 37 -2.91 -0.21 -16.05
CA GLU A 37 -3.21 -1.63 -15.86
C GLU A 37 -4.53 -1.85 -15.12
N HIS A 38 -4.95 -0.86 -14.32
CA HIS A 38 -6.05 -0.98 -13.37
C HIS A 38 -7.22 -0.02 -13.61
N ALA A 39 -7.12 0.90 -14.58
CA ALA A 39 -8.10 1.96 -14.84
C ALA A 39 -9.54 1.47 -15.16
N GLY A 40 -9.71 0.21 -15.53
CA GLY A 40 -11.00 -0.44 -15.76
C GLY A 40 -11.35 -1.59 -14.81
N ALA A 41 -10.63 -1.70 -13.68
CA ALA A 41 -10.84 -2.79 -12.74
C ALA A 41 -12.26 -2.78 -12.15
N SER A 42 -12.85 -3.97 -12.02
CA SER A 42 -14.18 -4.13 -11.44
C SER A 42 -14.17 -3.89 -9.92
N ILE A 43 -15.31 -3.51 -9.36
CA ILE A 43 -15.52 -3.40 -7.91
C ILE A 43 -15.19 -4.74 -7.21
N ASN A 44 -15.47 -5.87 -7.86
CA ASN A 44 -15.14 -7.18 -7.31
C ASN A 44 -13.61 -7.36 -7.08
N LYS A 45 -12.76 -6.75 -7.91
CA LYS A 45 -11.30 -6.78 -7.71
C LYS A 45 -10.89 -6.02 -6.45
N LEU A 46 -11.57 -4.91 -6.11
CA LEU A 46 -11.36 -4.21 -4.84
C LEU A 46 -11.73 -5.08 -3.64
N GLU A 47 -12.88 -5.75 -3.68
CA GLU A 47 -13.34 -6.58 -2.56
C GLU A 47 -12.44 -7.79 -2.31
N THR A 48 -11.89 -8.37 -3.37
CA THR A 48 -11.11 -9.61 -3.28
C THR A 48 -9.61 -9.37 -3.07
N HIS A 49 -9.04 -8.30 -3.64
CA HIS A 49 -7.59 -8.04 -3.63
C HIS A 49 -7.16 -6.84 -2.79
N VAL A 50 -8.08 -5.92 -2.44
CA VAL A 50 -7.74 -4.68 -1.72
C VAL A 50 -8.30 -4.72 -0.30
N MET A 51 -9.60 -4.99 -0.14
CA MET A 51 -10.28 -4.92 1.16
C MET A 51 -9.62 -5.80 2.24
N PRO A 52 -9.22 -7.06 1.99
CA PRO A 52 -8.57 -7.87 3.00
C PRO A 52 -7.22 -7.27 3.44
N GLY A 53 -6.45 -6.72 2.50
CA GLY A 53 -5.19 -6.03 2.79
C GLY A 53 -5.37 -4.83 3.71
N ILE A 54 -6.42 -4.01 3.47
CA ILE A 54 -6.75 -2.86 4.32
C ILE A 54 -7.10 -3.29 5.74
N VAL A 55 -8.03 -4.24 5.88
CA VAL A 55 -8.48 -4.71 7.19
C VAL A 55 -7.34 -5.34 7.98
N LEU A 56 -6.45 -6.06 7.30
CA LEU A 56 -5.31 -6.73 7.91
C LEU A 56 -4.09 -5.83 8.11
N ARG A 57 -4.15 -4.57 7.65
CA ARG A 57 -2.99 -3.64 7.61
C ARG A 57 -1.77 -4.26 6.90
N GLN A 58 -2.03 -5.08 5.88
CA GLN A 58 -1.01 -5.70 5.03
C GLN A 58 -0.87 -4.93 3.72
N LEU A 59 -0.59 -3.64 3.86
CA LEU A 59 -0.41 -2.73 2.74
C LEU A 59 0.63 -1.67 3.08
N HIS A 60 1.22 -1.10 2.04
CA HIS A 60 2.10 0.05 2.13
C HIS A 60 1.75 1.02 1.00
N ILE A 61 1.48 2.27 1.36
CA ILE A 61 1.24 3.35 0.39
C ILE A 61 2.42 4.29 0.47
N GLN A 62 3.03 4.56 -0.68
CA GLN A 62 4.05 5.57 -0.80
C GLN A 62 3.39 6.91 -1.12
N TYR A 63 3.87 7.96 -0.47
CA TYR A 63 3.41 9.32 -0.70
C TYR A 63 4.54 10.18 -1.25
N ALA A 64 4.19 11.08 -2.17
CA ALA A 64 5.07 12.14 -2.61
C ALA A 64 4.46 13.49 -2.24
N GLU A 65 5.32 14.45 -1.92
CA GLU A 65 4.90 15.84 -1.77
C GLU A 65 4.60 16.43 -3.15
N ILE A 66 3.39 16.94 -3.33
CA ILE A 66 3.06 17.76 -4.49
C ILE A 66 3.22 19.23 -4.12
N PRO A 67 3.88 20.05 -4.97
CA PRO A 67 3.87 21.49 -4.80
C PRO A 67 2.46 22.01 -5.10
N SER A 68 1.63 22.09 -4.06
CA SER A 68 0.31 22.73 -4.10
C SER A 68 0.27 23.82 -3.04
N PRO A 69 -0.31 25.00 -3.32
CA PRO A 69 -0.59 25.97 -2.26
C PRO A 69 -1.49 25.32 -1.20
N PRO A 70 -1.34 25.65 0.09
CA PRO A 70 -2.16 25.06 1.14
C PRO A 70 -3.64 25.42 0.89
N ALA A 71 -4.42 24.46 0.40
CA ALA A 71 -5.83 24.65 0.09
C ALA A 71 -6.71 24.56 1.35
N SER A 72 -6.17 24.11 2.48
CA SER A 72 -6.91 23.95 3.73
C SER A 72 -5.97 24.08 4.92
N GLY A 73 -6.44 24.67 6.01
CA GLY A 73 -5.69 24.89 7.25
C GLY A 73 -5.39 23.60 8.05
N ASN A 74 -5.26 22.46 7.38
CA ASN A 74 -4.78 21.22 7.99
C ASN A 74 -3.25 21.15 7.92
N MET A 75 -2.64 20.74 9.03
CA MET A 75 -1.19 20.74 9.25
C MET A 75 -0.50 19.52 8.60
N ASN A 76 -1.04 18.99 7.51
CA ASN A 76 -0.40 17.91 6.76
C ASN A 76 0.21 18.48 5.47
N PRO A 77 1.47 18.13 5.14
CA PRO A 77 1.99 18.41 3.80
C PRO A 77 1.02 17.83 2.76
N ASN A 78 0.90 18.48 1.59
CA ASN A 78 0.11 17.99 0.47
C ASN A 78 0.75 16.70 -0.07
N LEU A 79 0.51 15.60 0.64
CA LEU A 79 1.01 14.27 0.33
C LEU A 79 0.02 13.58 -0.58
N GLN A 80 0.47 13.26 -1.79
CA GLN A 80 -0.30 12.46 -2.74
C GLN A 80 0.14 11.01 -2.68
N PRO A 81 -0.78 10.04 -2.63
CA PRO A 81 -0.43 8.65 -2.83
C PRO A 81 0.13 8.48 -4.25
N VAL A 82 1.29 7.84 -4.39
CA VAL A 82 1.94 7.63 -5.71
C VAL A 82 2.06 6.16 -6.07
N SER A 83 2.04 5.29 -5.07
CA SER A 83 1.99 3.84 -5.27
C SER A 83 1.37 3.16 -4.06
N VAL A 84 0.84 1.98 -4.28
CA VAL A 84 0.40 1.06 -3.24
C VAL A 84 0.89 -0.33 -3.55
N GLU A 85 1.35 -1.04 -2.52
CA GLU A 85 1.58 -2.47 -2.52
C GLU A 85 0.71 -3.11 -1.44
N ILE A 86 0.00 -4.17 -1.81
CA ILE A 86 -0.84 -4.97 -0.91
C ILE A 86 -0.33 -6.40 -0.96
N TRP A 87 -0.17 -7.00 0.22
CA TRP A 87 0.34 -8.37 0.33
C TRP A 87 -0.52 -9.26 1.20
N ALA A 88 -0.36 -10.56 1.01
CA ALA A 88 -0.86 -11.61 1.87
C ALA A 88 0.29 -12.28 2.61
N MET A 89 0.03 -12.75 3.84
CA MET A 89 0.94 -13.59 4.61
C MET A 89 0.44 -15.03 4.54
N VAL A 90 1.04 -15.80 3.63
CA VAL A 90 0.52 -17.11 3.22
C VAL A 90 1.41 -18.26 3.70
N SER A 91 0.85 -19.47 3.71
CA SER A 91 1.61 -20.70 3.90
C SER A 91 2.49 -21.02 2.70
N GLU A 92 3.46 -21.93 2.88
CA GLU A 92 4.35 -22.37 1.80
C GLU A 92 3.61 -23.02 0.63
N ALA A 93 2.59 -23.83 0.91
CA ALA A 93 1.78 -24.46 -0.12
C ALA A 93 1.02 -23.43 -0.98
N VAL A 94 0.48 -22.39 -0.34
CA VAL A 94 -0.22 -21.30 -1.04
C VAL A 94 0.77 -20.44 -1.83
N ALA A 95 1.91 -20.10 -1.25
CA ALA A 95 2.98 -19.38 -1.95
C ALA A 95 3.46 -20.12 -3.20
N ALA A 96 3.70 -21.42 -3.09
CA ALA A 96 4.10 -22.26 -4.22
C ALA A 96 3.05 -22.25 -5.33
N ARG A 97 1.76 -22.34 -4.98
CA ARG A 97 0.64 -22.25 -5.93
C ARG A 97 0.60 -20.90 -6.65
N LEU A 98 0.68 -19.79 -5.90
CA LEU A 98 0.64 -18.44 -6.48
C LEU A 98 1.86 -18.15 -7.37
N ASN A 99 3.04 -18.66 -7.02
CA ASN A 99 4.24 -18.53 -7.83
C ASN A 99 4.18 -19.37 -9.12
N ALA A 100 3.49 -20.52 -9.09
CA ALA A 100 3.34 -21.39 -10.25
C ALA A 100 2.34 -20.86 -11.27
N ASP A 101 1.30 -20.15 -10.81
CA ASP A 101 0.27 -19.54 -11.66
C ASP A 101 -0.01 -18.10 -11.22
N PRO A 102 0.51 -17.09 -11.95
CA PRO A 102 0.25 -15.68 -11.67
C PRO A 102 -1.24 -15.27 -11.76
N ALA A 103 -2.08 -16.06 -12.43
CA ALA A 103 -3.52 -15.82 -12.50
C ALA A 103 -4.30 -16.48 -11.34
N ALA A 104 -3.64 -17.26 -10.49
CA ALA A 104 -4.27 -17.91 -9.37
C ALA A 104 -4.77 -16.89 -8.35
N SER A 105 -6.06 -16.97 -8.02
CA SER A 105 -6.65 -16.12 -6.98
C SER A 105 -6.29 -16.64 -5.58
N ILE A 106 -6.18 -15.70 -4.64
CA ILE A 106 -6.06 -15.97 -3.22
C ILE A 106 -7.44 -15.88 -2.56
N GLY A 107 -7.85 -16.94 -1.86
CA GLY A 107 -9.07 -16.95 -1.06
C GLY A 107 -8.90 -16.16 0.24
N ILE A 108 -9.99 -15.59 0.78
CA ILE A 108 -9.96 -14.75 1.98
C ILE A 108 -9.29 -15.44 3.18
N ALA A 109 -9.56 -16.73 3.40
CA ALA A 109 -8.96 -17.49 4.50
C ALA A 109 -7.44 -17.69 4.35
N GLU A 110 -6.90 -17.55 3.15
CA GLU A 110 -5.49 -17.79 2.85
C GLU A 110 -4.61 -16.58 3.16
N TRP A 111 -5.19 -15.37 3.27
CA TRP A 111 -4.48 -14.09 3.45
C TRP A 111 -3.58 -14.03 4.69
N ARG A 112 -3.86 -14.85 5.69
CA ARG A 112 -3.10 -15.00 6.95
C ARG A 112 -2.79 -16.47 7.27
N SER A 113 -2.64 -17.29 6.23
CA SER A 113 -2.39 -18.73 6.39
C SER A 113 -0.96 -19.08 6.80
N GLY A 114 -0.02 -18.12 6.78
CA GLY A 114 1.37 -18.39 7.17
C GLY A 114 2.23 -17.13 7.28
N SER A 115 3.53 -17.30 7.05
CA SER A 115 4.56 -16.26 7.26
C SER A 115 5.26 -15.81 5.98
N ILE A 116 4.89 -16.35 4.81
CA ILE A 116 5.49 -15.95 3.54
C ILE A 116 4.72 -14.77 2.98
N ARG A 117 5.41 -13.65 2.76
CA ARG A 117 4.83 -12.46 2.13
C ARG A 117 4.69 -12.69 0.63
N GLN A 118 3.46 -12.56 0.12
CA GLN A 118 3.14 -12.61 -1.31
C GLN A 118 2.45 -11.33 -1.73
N SER A 119 2.96 -10.66 -2.77
CA SER A 119 2.32 -9.47 -3.34
C SER A 119 1.05 -9.89 -4.07
N VAL A 120 -0.08 -9.28 -3.72
CA VAL A 120 -1.41 -9.61 -4.27
C VAL A 120 -1.88 -8.53 -5.22
N PHE A 121 -1.53 -7.27 -4.93
CA PHE A 121 -1.96 -6.14 -5.72
C PHE A 121 -0.95 -5.01 -5.60
N CYS A 122 -0.64 -4.39 -6.73
CA CYS A 122 0.08 -3.14 -6.78
C CYS A 122 -0.57 -2.20 -7.78
N ALA A 123 -0.57 -0.91 -7.45
CA ALA A 123 -0.92 0.15 -8.39
C ALA A 123 0.05 1.30 -8.20
N THR A 124 0.51 1.90 -9.30
CA THR A 124 1.53 2.95 -9.25
C THR A 124 1.25 3.99 -10.33
N LEU A 125 1.43 5.27 -9.98
CA LEU A 125 1.33 6.36 -10.94
C LEU A 125 2.43 6.24 -12.02
N PRO A 126 2.12 6.56 -13.27
CA PRO A 126 3.13 6.63 -14.33
C PRO A 126 4.31 7.52 -13.93
N GLY A 127 5.53 7.00 -14.09
CA GLY A 127 6.76 7.71 -13.73
C GLY A 127 7.25 7.49 -12.29
N PHE A 128 6.44 6.84 -11.44
CA PHE A 128 6.89 6.34 -10.14
C PHE A 128 7.24 4.85 -10.25
N ARG A 129 8.22 4.41 -9.46
CA ARG A 129 8.53 2.98 -9.33
C ARG A 129 7.98 2.50 -7.99
N PRO A 130 7.32 1.33 -7.93
CA PRO A 130 7.07 0.68 -6.65
C PRO A 130 8.41 0.54 -5.92
N THR A 131 8.47 0.84 -4.63
CA THR A 131 9.63 0.43 -3.83
C THR A 131 9.73 -1.07 -3.88
N GLU A 132 10.63 -1.56 -4.72
CA GLU A 132 11.09 -2.93 -4.71
C GLU A 132 11.53 -3.25 -3.27
N ASN A 133 10.89 -4.27 -2.70
CA ASN A 133 11.10 -4.81 -1.37
C ASN A 133 12.50 -4.48 -0.80
N GLN A 134 12.58 -3.44 0.05
CA GLN A 134 13.69 -3.36 0.99
C GLN A 134 13.51 -4.52 1.97
N LYS A 135 14.22 -5.61 1.65
CA LYS A 135 14.47 -6.74 2.55
C LYS A 135 15.16 -6.27 3.83
#